data_AF-A0A8H3QKY3-F1
#
_entry.id   AF-A0A8H3QKY3-F1
#
_cell.length_a   1.000
_cell.length_b   1.000
_cell.length_c   1.000
_cell.angle_alpha   90.00
_cell.angle_beta   90.00
_cell.angle_gamma   90.00
#
_symmetry.space_group_name_H-M   'P 1'
#
loop_
_entity.id
_entity.type
_entity.pdbx_description
1 polymer ?
#
loop_
_entity_poly.entity_id
_entity_poly.type
_entity_poly.pdbx_seq_one_letter_code
_entity_poly.pdbx_strand_id
1 'polypeptide(L)'
;MKLATFWVNARVIASLFKYIEKFSIEIFDFNLIGSTAYIPLLETLLKRNNEIINIQNNDNWYFRWNVLGALHPIKVHPERNPHRLYENFVKELNMKDIPIPVSVSTPVYKKFEENNPEISLCIYEWHN
;
A
#
# COMPACT_ATOMS: atom_id res chain seq x y z
N MET A 1 16.39 -2.13 -14.75
CA MET A 1 15.52 -2.61 -13.66
C MET A 1 14.55 -1.49 -13.33
N LYS A 2 13.36 -1.47 -13.94
CA LYS A 2 12.36 -0.43 -13.70
C LYS A 2 11.55 -0.88 -12.48
N LEU A 3 11.86 -0.31 -11.32
CA LEU A 3 11.04 -0.43 -10.12
C LEU A 3 9.79 0.42 -10.38
N ALA A 4 8.75 -0.19 -10.94
CA ALA A 4 7.39 0.30 -10.77
C ALA A 4 7.06 0.05 -9.30
N THR A 5 7.32 1.02 -8.44
CA THR A 5 6.82 0.98 -7.07
C THR A 5 5.31 1.01 -7.19
N PHE A 6 4.72 -0.13 -6.91
CA PHE A 6 3.29 -0.33 -6.89
C PHE A 6 2.72 0.77 -5.99
N TRP A 7 1.98 1.69 -6.59
CA TRP A 7 0.85 2.28 -5.91
C TRP A 7 -0.12 1.14 -5.70
N VAL A 8 0.16 0.35 -4.67
CA VAL A 8 -0.86 -0.45 -4.05
C VAL A 8 -1.83 0.60 -3.54
N ASN A 9 -2.80 0.95 -4.39
CA ASN A 9 -4.09 1.40 -3.95
C ASN A 9 -4.73 0.17 -3.28
N ALA A 10 -4.11 -0.33 -2.20
CA ALA A 10 -4.79 -1.18 -1.26
C ALA A 10 -5.75 -0.23 -0.61
N ARG A 11 -6.92 -0.06 -1.24
CA ARG A 11 -8.06 -0.43 -0.45
C ARG A 11 -7.81 -1.88 -0.06
N VAL A 12 -7.30 -2.08 1.15
CA VAL A 12 -7.64 -3.30 1.86
C VAL A 12 -9.14 -3.23 1.99
N ILE A 13 -9.81 -3.93 1.08
CA ILE A 13 -11.24 -4.05 1.06
C ILE A 13 -11.52 -5.09 2.13
N ALA A 14 -11.67 -4.64 3.37
CA ALA A 14 -12.20 -5.44 4.48
C ALA A 14 -13.73 -5.59 4.38
N SER A 15 -14.31 -5.51 3.17
CA SER A 15 -15.76 -5.59 2.98
C SER A 15 -16.13 -6.07 1.58
N LEU A 16 -16.63 -7.30 1.53
CA LEU A 16 -17.39 -7.98 0.48
C LEU A 16 -18.02 -7.05 -0.59
N PHE A 17 -17.28 -6.60 -1.60
CA PHE A 17 -17.92 -6.00 -2.79
C PHE A 17 -18.62 -7.11 -3.56
N LYS A 18 -19.96 -7.10 -3.57
CA LYS A 18 -20.74 -8.00 -4.43
C LYS A 18 -20.54 -7.69 -5.92
N TYR A 19 -20.27 -6.43 -6.27
CA TYR A 19 -19.85 -6.01 -7.62
C TYR A 19 -19.13 -4.64 -7.55
N ILE A 20 -18.24 -4.39 -8.50
CA ILE A 20 -17.57 -3.09 -8.68
C ILE A 20 -18.30 -2.34 -9.78
N GLU A 21 -18.88 -1.17 -9.48
CA GLU A 21 -19.64 -0.37 -10.45
C GLU A 21 -18.72 0.39 -11.41
N LYS A 22 -17.58 0.88 -10.91
CA LYS A 22 -16.61 1.65 -11.70
C LYS A 22 -15.22 1.46 -11.13
N PHE A 23 -14.26 1.22 -12.01
CA PHE A 23 -12.84 1.07 -11.70
C PHE A 23 -12.03 1.91 -12.68
N SER A 24 -11.04 2.65 -12.17
CA SER A 24 -10.19 3.53 -12.97
C SER A 24 -8.74 3.25 -12.61
N ILE A 25 -7.92 2.89 -13.60
CA ILE A 25 -6.46 2.79 -13.46
C ILE A 25 -5.87 3.98 -14.20
N GLU A 26 -5.05 4.76 -13.52
CA GLU A 26 -4.22 5.79 -14.14
C GLU A 26 -2.75 5.36 -14.03
N ILE A 27 -2.06 5.24 -15.15
CA ILE A 27 -0.64 4.85 -15.22
C ILE A 27 0.19 6.10 -15.51
N PHE A 28 1.24 6.30 -14.71
CA PHE A 28 2.17 7.43 -14.87
C PHE A 28 3.60 6.92 -15.01
N ASP A 29 4.29 7.40 -16.04
CA ASP A 29 5.73 7.23 -16.15
C ASP A 29 6.44 8.17 -15.17
N PHE A 30 7.36 7.64 -14.37
CA PHE A 30 8.19 8.45 -13.47
C PHE A 30 9.67 8.15 -13.67
N ASN A 31 10.48 9.22 -13.64
CA ASN A 31 11.95 9.12 -13.68
C ASN A 31 12.47 9.07 -12.25
N LEU A 32 12.92 7.91 -11.80
CA LEU A 32 13.61 7.75 -10.52
C LEU A 32 14.98 8.43 -10.57
N ILE A 33 15.12 9.59 -9.92
CA ILE A 33 16.42 10.23 -9.69
C ILE A 33 16.98 9.68 -8.37
N GLY A 34 17.50 8.45 -8.37
CA GLY A 34 18.17 7.82 -7.23
C GLY A 34 17.49 6.57 -6.66
N SER A 35 18.18 5.90 -5.72
CA SER A 35 17.80 4.61 -5.12
C SER A 35 17.00 4.74 -3.82
N THR A 36 16.21 5.80 -3.63
CA THR A 36 15.49 6.03 -2.38
C THR A 36 14.25 5.16 -2.28
N ALA A 37 13.99 4.59 -1.09
CA ALA A 37 12.82 3.76 -0.81
C ALA A 37 11.48 4.52 -0.94
N TYR A 38 11.52 5.85 -0.84
CA TYR A 38 10.37 6.73 -1.03
C TYR A 38 10.34 7.28 -2.46
N ILE A 39 9.24 7.04 -3.17
CA ILE A 39 8.92 7.70 -4.43
C ILE A 39 7.93 8.82 -4.13
N PRO A 40 8.27 10.09 -4.37
CA PRO A 40 7.34 11.18 -4.14
C PRO A 40 6.09 11.03 -5.02
N LEU A 41 4.91 11.28 -4.43
CA LEU A 41 3.68 11.31 -5.21
C LEU A 41 3.72 12.51 -6.14
N LEU A 42 3.44 12.30 -7.42
CA LEU A 42 3.44 13.38 -8.41
C LEU A 42 2.36 14.41 -8.04
N GLU A 43 2.67 15.71 -8.09
CA GLU A 43 1.70 16.76 -7.72
C GLU A 43 0.40 16.69 -8.54
N THR A 44 0.49 16.24 -9.78
CA THR A 44 -0.67 16.07 -10.67
C THR A 44 -1.65 15.02 -10.16
N LEU A 45 -1.16 13.96 -9.52
CA LEU A 45 -1.97 12.93 -8.87
C LEU A 45 -2.65 13.48 -7.61
N LEU A 46 -1.90 14.19 -6.77
CA LEU A 46 -2.45 14.85 -5.57
C LEU A 46 -3.60 15.81 -5.90
N LYS A 47 -3.45 16.62 -6.97
CA LYS A 47 -4.48 17.58 -7.39
C LYS A 47 -5.76 16.94 -7.91
N ARG A 48 -5.67 15.71 -8.44
CA ARG A 48 -6.80 14.98 -9.04
C ARG A 48 -7.47 14.04 -8.05
N ASN A 49 -6.70 13.50 -7.11
CA ASN A 49 -7.17 12.49 -6.18
C ASN A 49 -6.52 12.65 -4.81
N ASN A 50 -7.24 13.31 -3.89
CA ASN A 50 -6.84 13.47 -2.50
C ASN A 50 -6.92 12.14 -1.70
N GLU A 51 -7.44 11.06 -2.29
CA GLU A 51 -7.57 9.75 -1.62
C GLU A 51 -6.30 8.91 -1.70
N ILE A 52 -5.33 9.29 -2.55
CA ILE A 52 -4.05 8.57 -2.66
C ILE A 52 -3.12 9.04 -1.55
N ILE A 53 -2.89 8.18 -0.56
CA ILE A 53 -1.98 8.44 0.54
C ILE A 53 -0.66 7.71 0.27
N ASN A 54 0.44 8.48 0.23
CA ASN A 54 1.79 7.94 0.11
C ASN A 54 2.49 7.98 1.46
N ILE A 55 2.36 6.91 2.25
CA ILE A 55 2.93 6.87 3.59
C ILE A 55 4.46 6.94 3.53
N GLN A 56 5.03 7.94 4.20
CA GLN A 56 6.45 8.18 4.30
C GLN A 56 7.02 7.34 5.44
N ASN A 57 7.84 6.35 5.11
CA ASN A 57 8.52 5.50 6.08
C ASN A 57 10.02 5.34 5.73
N ASN A 58 10.85 5.19 6.76
CA ASN A 58 12.30 5.01 6.62
C ASN A 58 12.76 3.59 7.00
N ASP A 59 11.82 2.64 7.03
CA ASP A 59 12.04 1.26 7.45
C ASP A 59 11.56 0.25 6.39
N ASN A 60 11.76 -1.04 6.65
CA ASN A 60 11.31 -2.10 5.73
C ASN A 60 9.85 -2.51 5.94
N TRP A 61 9.08 -1.79 6.76
CA TRP A 61 7.70 -2.12 7.13
C TRP A 61 6.64 -1.42 6.27
N TYR A 62 7.02 -0.86 5.11
CA TYR A 62 6.12 -0.13 4.19
C TYR A 62 4.81 -0.87 3.92
N PHE A 63 4.86 -2.19 3.69
CA PHE A 63 3.67 -2.99 3.42
C PHE A 63 2.69 -2.97 4.58
N ARG A 64 3.18 -3.12 5.82
CA ARG A 64 2.35 -3.04 7.03
C ARG A 64 1.73 -1.66 7.16
N TRP A 65 2.52 -0.60 6.97
CA TRP A 65 2.03 0.77 7.09
C TRP A 65 0.94 1.09 6.07
N ASN A 66 1.11 0.65 4.82
CA ASN A 66 0.10 0.83 3.77
C ASN A 66 -1.21 0.11 4.11
N VAL A 67 -1.15 -1.14 4.61
CA VAL A 67 -2.35 -1.86 5.04
C VAL A 67 -3.03 -1.15 6.22
N LEU A 68 -2.27 -0.73 7.24
CA LEU A 68 -2.84 -0.01 8.38
C LEU A 68 -3.44 1.35 8.00
N GLY A 69 -2.81 2.08 7.07
CA GLY A 69 -3.35 3.34 6.56
C GLY A 69 -4.66 3.17 5.81
N ALA A 70 -4.84 2.03 5.12
CA ALA A 70 -6.09 1.69 4.47
C ALA A 70 -7.20 1.31 5.46
N LEU A 71 -6.85 0.54 6.51
CA LEU A 71 -7.79 0.11 7.55
C LEU A 71 -8.19 1.23 8.52
N HIS A 72 -7.25 2.15 8.79
CA HIS A 72 -7.42 3.26 9.73
C HIS A 72 -7.14 4.61 9.04
N PRO A 73 -8.05 5.10 8.17
CA PRO A 73 -7.85 6.36 7.48
C PRO A 73 -7.70 7.54 8.43
N ILE A 74 -6.64 8.35 8.24
CA ILE A 74 -6.36 9.54 9.05
C ILE A 74 -6.57 10.78 8.19
N LYS A 75 -7.24 11.80 8.76
CA LYS A 75 -7.62 13.02 8.01
C LYS A 75 -6.49 14.05 7.93
N VAL A 76 -5.61 14.08 8.92
CA VAL A 76 -4.59 15.13 9.07
C VAL A 76 -3.22 14.51 8.95
N HIS A 77 -2.50 14.90 7.90
CA HIS A 77 -1.15 14.41 7.58
C HIS A 77 -1.00 12.88 7.64
N PRO A 78 -1.88 12.10 6.98
CA PRO A 78 -1.81 10.64 7.00
C PRO A 78 -0.51 10.08 6.40
N GLU A 79 0.21 10.89 5.63
CA GLU A 79 1.49 10.51 5.02
C GLU A 79 2.65 10.45 6.02
N ARG A 80 2.55 11.06 7.21
CA ARG A 80 3.72 11.29 8.09
C ARG A 80 3.76 10.37 9.29
N ASN A 81 4.97 10.00 9.72
CA ASN A 81 5.23 9.35 11.01
C ASN A 81 4.35 8.10 11.26
N PRO A 82 4.40 7.08 10.38
CA PRO A 82 3.52 5.92 10.48
C PRO A 82 3.63 5.16 11.80
N HIS A 83 4.81 5.14 12.42
CA HIS A 83 4.99 4.62 13.77
C HIS A 83 4.03 5.30 14.75
N ARG A 84 4.04 6.63 14.83
CA ARG A 84 3.15 7.36 15.73
C ARG A 84 1.67 7.19 15.37
N LEU A 85 1.36 7.18 14.08
CA LEU A 85 -0.02 7.12 13.61
C LEU A 85 -0.66 5.75 13.81
N TYR A 86 0.12 4.67 13.69
CA TYR A 86 -0.40 3.32 13.57
C TYR A 86 0.16 2.31 14.59
N GLU A 87 1.03 2.71 15.51
CA GLU A 87 1.63 1.83 16.54
C GLU A 87 0.59 1.01 17.30
N ASN A 88 -0.54 1.63 17.67
CA ASN A 88 -1.62 0.96 18.41
C ASN A 88 -2.31 -0.14 17.60
N PHE A 89 -2.24 -0.08 16.27
CA PHE A 89 -2.89 -1.03 15.36
C PHE A 89 -1.94 -2.10 14.84
N VAL A 90 -0.64 -2.03 15.14
CA VAL A 90 0.37 -2.99 14.63
C VAL A 90 0.01 -4.45 14.95
N LYS A 91 -0.65 -4.68 16.10
CA LYS A 91 -1.04 -6.02 16.56
C LYS A 91 -2.26 -6.59 15.83
N GLU A 92 -2.99 -5.77 15.07
CA GLU A 92 -4.14 -6.23 14.28
C GLU A 92 -3.71 -7.03 13.04
N LEU A 93 -2.47 -6.84 12.59
CA LEU A 93 -1.94 -7.55 11.43
C LEU A 93 -1.02 -8.70 11.85
N ASN A 94 -1.40 -9.90 11.45
CA ASN A 94 -0.59 -11.10 11.62
C ASN A 94 0.45 -11.20 10.49
N MET A 95 1.68 -10.76 10.80
CA MET A 95 2.82 -10.80 9.89
C MET A 95 3.70 -12.06 10.03
N LYS A 96 3.19 -13.12 10.66
CA LYS A 96 3.97 -14.34 10.92
C LYS A 96 4.40 -15.00 9.61
N ASP A 97 5.67 -15.39 9.52
CA ASP A 97 6.27 -16.05 8.35
C ASP A 97 6.23 -15.20 7.06
N ILE A 98 6.02 -13.88 7.18
CA ILE A 98 6.09 -12.94 6.06
C ILE A 98 7.49 -12.31 6.05
N PRO A 99 8.27 -12.47 4.96
CA PRO A 99 9.60 -11.88 4.86
C PRO A 99 9.51 -10.35 4.82
N ILE A 100 10.51 -9.70 5.42
CA ILE A 100 10.64 -8.23 5.45
C ILE A 100 12.01 -7.87 4.89
N PRO A 101 12.11 -7.02 3.87
CA PRO A 101 11.01 -6.35 3.16
C PRO A 101 10.10 -7.32 2.40
N VAL A 102 8.82 -6.95 2.24
CA VAL A 102 7.80 -7.79 1.58
C VAL A 102 8.08 -7.86 0.08
N SER A 103 8.55 -9.00 -0.40
CA SER A 103 8.78 -9.21 -1.82
C SER A 103 7.46 -9.24 -2.61
N VAL A 104 7.44 -8.59 -3.77
CA VAL A 104 6.30 -8.63 -4.70
C VAL A 104 6.18 -10.01 -5.32
N SER A 105 5.40 -10.88 -4.69
CA SER A 105 5.18 -12.25 -5.17
C SER A 105 3.86 -12.82 -4.65
N THR A 106 3.14 -13.53 -5.51
CA THR A 106 1.87 -14.18 -5.18
C THR A 106 1.94 -15.05 -3.90
N PRO A 107 2.99 -15.86 -3.65
CA PRO A 107 3.04 -16.68 -2.44
C PRO A 107 3.05 -15.86 -1.15
N VAL A 108 3.77 -14.74 -1.13
CA VAL A 108 3.84 -13.86 0.05
C VAL A 108 2.51 -13.18 0.32
N TYR A 109 1.81 -12.74 -0.73
CA TYR A 109 0.49 -12.12 -0.60
C TYR A 109 -0.57 -13.12 -0.14
N LYS A 110 -0.55 -14.34 -0.69
CA LYS A 110 -1.44 -15.41 -0.24
C LYS A 110 -1.20 -15.75 1.23
N LYS A 111 0.07 -15.84 1.65
CA LYS A 111 0.41 -16.08 3.05
C LYS A 111 -0.10 -14.96 3.98
N PHE A 112 -0.06 -13.72 3.51
CA PHE A 112 -0.64 -12.59 4.25
C PHE A 112 -2.15 -12.73 4.43
N GLU A 113 -2.91 -13.04 3.37
CA GLU A 113 -4.37 -13.24 3.45
C GLU A 113 -4.72 -14.46 4.32
N GLU A 114 -3.97 -15.56 4.22
CA GLU A 114 -4.13 -16.74 5.10
C GLU A 114 -3.96 -16.39 6.58
N ASN A 115 -3.01 -15.52 6.89
CA ASN A 115 -2.77 -15.06 8.25
C ASN A 115 -3.84 -14.06 8.74
N ASN A 116 -4.54 -13.39 7.84
CA ASN A 116 -5.48 -12.29 8.09
C ASN A 116 -6.78 -12.51 7.29
N PRO A 117 -7.62 -13.48 7.67
CA PRO A 117 -8.72 -13.98 6.82
C PRO A 117 -9.82 -12.93 6.51
N GLU A 118 -9.90 -11.86 7.28
CA GLU A 118 -10.83 -10.73 7.05
C GLU A 118 -10.28 -9.70 6.05
N ILE A 119 -9.05 -9.88 5.58
CA ILE A 119 -8.35 -8.96 4.68
C ILE A 119 -8.09 -9.65 3.35
N SER A 120 -8.53 -9.03 2.26
CA SER A 120 -8.11 -9.40 0.92
C SER A 120 -7.29 -8.28 0.26
N LEU A 121 -6.25 -8.68 -0.46
CA LEU A 121 -5.36 -7.81 -1.20
C LEU A 121 -5.76 -7.75 -2.68
N CYS A 122 -5.87 -6.53 -3.19
CA CYS A 122 -6.07 -6.30 -4.62
C CYS A 122 -4.76 -5.78 -5.23
N ILE A 123 -4.07 -6.63 -6.00
CA ILE A 123 -2.73 -6.35 -6.52
C ILE A 123 -2.75 -6.45 -8.04
N TYR A 124 -2.25 -5.41 -8.70
CA TYR A 124 -2.19 -5.32 -10.16
C TYR A 124 -0.73 -5.20 -10.58
N GLU A 125 -0.28 -6.09 -11.45
CA GLU A 125 1.03 -6.04 -12.10
C GLU A 125 0.88 -5.55 -13.54
N TRP A 126 1.82 -4.72 -13.99
CA TRP A 126 1.87 -4.24 -15.36
C TRP A 126 2.96 -4.98 -16.15
N HIS A 127 2.56 -5.63 -17.25
CA HIS A 127 3.46 -6.25 -18.21
C HIS A 127 3.43 -5.45 -19.51
N ASN A 128 4.61 -5.04 -20.00
CA ASN A 128 4.79 -4.43 -21.32
C ASN A 128 4.90 -5.49 -22.42
#